data_AF-A0AAQ0MGL1-F1
#
_entry.id   AF-A0AAQ0MGL1-F1
#
_cell.length_a   1.000
_cell.length_b   1.000
_cell.length_c   1.000
_cell.angle_alpha   90.00
_cell.angle_beta   90.00
_cell.angle_gamma   90.00
#
_symmetry.space_group_name_H-M   'P 1'
#
loop_
_entity.id
_entity.type
_entity.pdbx_description
1 polymer ?
#
loop_
_entity_poly.entity_id
_entity_poly.type
_entity_poly.pdbx_seq_one_letter_code
_entity_poly.pdbx_strand_id
1 'polypeptide(L)' 'WLYSKDDWVNFDQIIKADGYWWIRFKYVQPGSSKDYFYCAVCRITDPQEKIKNEKYWGTITWK' A
#
# COMPACT_ATOMS: atom_id res chain seq x y z
N TRP A 1 9.92 7.99 4.92
CA TRP A 1 9.71 7.79 3.47
C TRP A 1 10.70 6.76 2.99
N LEU A 2 10.27 5.84 2.12
CA LEU A 2 11.12 4.79 1.56
C LEU A 2 12.33 5.46 0.87
N TYR A 3 13.51 5.30 1.45
CA TYR A 3 14.73 6.02 1.10
C TYR A 3 15.41 5.40 -0.12
N SER A 4 15.15 4.12 -0.38
CA SER A 4 15.74 3.36 -1.47
C SER A 4 14.67 2.68 -2.33
N LYS A 5 15.00 2.46 -3.61
CA LYS A 5 14.13 1.76 -4.58
C LYS A 5 13.80 0.32 -4.16
N ASP A 6 14.60 -0.24 -3.25
CA ASP A 6 14.48 -1.61 -2.75
C ASP A 6 13.78 -1.69 -1.38
N ASP A 7 13.38 -0.55 -0.81
CA ASP A 7 12.65 -0.54 0.45
C ASP A 7 11.23 -1.08 0.22
N TRP A 8 10.87 -2.08 1.02
CA TRP A 8 9.55 -2.66 1.06
C TRP A 8 8.96 -2.51 2.46
N VAL A 9 7.63 -2.47 2.53
CA VAL A 9 6.89 -2.42 3.78
C VAL A 9 5.82 -3.49 3.78
N ASN A 10 5.68 -4.17 4.92
CA ASN A 10 4.50 -4.99 5.15
C ASN A 10 3.34 -4.07 5.48
N PHE A 11 2.22 -4.28 4.81
CA PHE A 11 0.95 -3.65 5.15
C PHE A 11 0.02 -4.70 5.75
N ASP A 12 -0.85 -4.26 6.66
CA ASP A 12 -1.79 -5.12 7.37
C ASP A 12 -3.24 -4.88 6.93
N GLN A 13 -3.50 -3.78 6.22
CA GLN A 13 -4.83 -3.44 5.77
C GLN A 13 -4.82 -2.81 4.37
N ILE A 14 -5.89 -3.11 3.64
CA ILE A 14 -6.24 -2.48 2.37
C ILE A 14 -7.54 -1.72 2.58
N ILE A 15 -7.59 -0.49 2.10
CA ILE A 15 -8.70 0.44 2.29
C ILE A 15 -9.12 0.96 0.92
N LYS A 16 -10.42 1.04 0.67
CA LYS A 16 -10.99 1.73 -0.49
C LYS A 16 -11.44 3.11 -0.07
N ALA A 17 -10.85 4.13 -0.65
CA ALA A 17 -11.21 5.52 -0.39
C ALA A 17 -10.88 6.40 -1.60
N ASP A 18 -11.75 7.37 -1.89
CA ASP A 18 -11.54 8.39 -2.94
C ASP A 18 -11.30 7.83 -4.35
N GLY A 19 -11.78 6.61 -4.64
CA GLY A 19 -11.55 5.93 -5.92
C GLY A 19 -10.17 5.27 -6.05
N TYR A 20 -9.44 5.14 -4.95
CA TYR A 20 -8.14 4.49 -4.90
C TYR A 20 -8.10 3.36 -3.88
N TRP A 21 -7.21 2.41 -4.14
CA TRP A 21 -6.79 1.42 -3.18
C TRP A 21 -5.65 2.00 -2.34
N TRP A 22 -5.82 2.00 -1.04
CA TRP A 22 -4.84 2.46 -0.06
C TRP A 22 -4.35 1.28 0.77
N ILE A 23 -3.06 1.26 1.08
CA ILE A 23 -2.48 0.33 2.05
C ILE A 23 -2.20 1.06 3.35
N ARG A 24 -2.45 0.38 4.47
CA ARG A 24 -2.04 0.82 5.80
C ARG A 24 -0.81 0.03 6.23
N PHE A 25 0.23 0.72 6.66
CA PHE A 25 1.44 0.08 7.17
C PHE A 25 2.05 0.87 8.33
N LYS A 26 2.95 0.22 9.06
CA LYS A 26 3.80 0.87 10.06
C LYS A 26 5.25 0.77 9.62
N TYR A 27 6.02 1.82 9.89
CA TYR A 27 7.47 1.71 9.77
C TYR A 27 8.00 0.86 10.93
N VAL A 28 8.87 -0.09 10.60
CA VAL A 28 9.49 -1.02 11.57
C VAL A 28 10.93 -0.63 11.91
N GLN A 29 11.45 0.45 11.33
CA GLN A 29 12.84 0.87 11.53
C GLN A 29 13.03 1.43 12.96
N PRO A 30 14.17 1.15 13.62
CA PRO A 30 14.49 1.73 14.92
C PRO A 30 14.44 3.26 14.88
N GLY A 31 13.63 3.88 15.74
CA GLY A 31 13.43 5.33 15.76
C GLY A 31 12.34 5.86 14.82
N SER A 32 11.64 4.99 14.08
CA SER A 32 10.49 5.40 13.27
C SER A 32 9.22 5.64 14.10
N SER A 33 8.30 6.46 13.58
CA SER A 33 7.04 6.74 14.27
C SER A 33 6.20 5.46 14.43
N LYS A 34 5.49 5.36 15.56
CA LYS A 34 4.54 4.28 15.86
C LYS A 34 3.19 4.46 15.15
N ASP A 35 3.04 5.57 14.43
CA ASP A 35 1.81 5.93 13.73
C ASP A 35 1.55 5.02 12.53
N TYR A 36 0.28 4.98 12.11
CA TYR A 36 -0.14 4.33 10.89
C TYR A 36 0.07 5.26 9.70
N PHE A 37 0.69 4.72 8.66
CA PHE A 37 0.90 5.41 7.39
C PHE A 37 -0.02 4.81 6.34
N TYR A 38 -0.46 5.67 5.43
CA TYR A 38 -1.38 5.33 4.35
C TYR A 38 -0.76 5.72 3.02
N CYS A 39 -0.82 4.80 2.05
CA CYS A 39 -0.28 5.05 0.71
C CYS A 39 -1.25 4.52 -0.35
N ALA A 40 -1.57 5.34 -1.34
CA ALA A 40 -2.37 4.92 -2.48
C ALA A 40 -1.51 4.08 -3.44
N VAL A 41 -2.00 2.90 -3.81
CA VAL A 41 -1.24 1.92 -4.63
C VAL A 41 -1.76 1.79 -6.06
N CYS A 42 -3.06 2.01 -6.27
CA CYS A 42 -3.68 2.06 -7.59
C CYS A 42 -5.05 2.74 -7.53
N ARG A 43 -5.58 3.07 -8.70
CA ARG A 43 -6.98 3.41 -8.89
C ARG A 43 -7.85 2.16 -8.83
N ILE A 44 -9.08 2.31 -8.36
CA ILE A 44 -10.11 1.28 -8.47
C ILE A 44 -10.65 1.38 -9.90
N THR A 45 -10.35 0.40 -10.74
CA THR A 45 -10.81 0.34 -12.14
C THR A 45 -11.50 -0.99 -12.46
N ASP A 46 -11.24 -2.03 -11.68
CA ASP A 46 -11.90 -3.31 -11.79
C ASP A 46 -13.38 -3.19 -11.37
N PRO A 47 -14.35 -3.56 -12.23
CA PRO A 47 -15.78 -3.49 -11.90
C PRO A 47 -16.20 -4.37 -10.72
N GLN A 48 -15.40 -5.38 -10.37
CA GLN A 48 -15.63 -6.26 -9.22
C GLN A 48 -14.81 -5.80 -7.99
N GLU A 49 -14.12 -4.67 -8.10
CA GLU A 49 -13.27 -4.08 -7.06
C GLU A 49 -12.28 -5.10 -6.50
N LYS A 50 -11.62 -5.86 -7.37
CA LYS A 50 -10.58 -6.80 -6.99
C LYS A 50 -9.21 -6.17 -7.13
N ILE A 51 -8.60 -5.75 -6.02
CA ILE A 51 -7.26 -5.16 -6.00
C ILE A 51 -6.22 -6.00 -6.77
N LYS A 52 -6.29 -7.34 -6.67
CA LYS A 52 -5.38 -8.28 -7.34
C LYS A 52 -5.38 -8.19 -8.87
N ASN A 53 -6.47 -7.69 -9.45
CA ASN A 53 -6.61 -7.50 -10.90
C ASN A 53 -6.19 -6.09 -11.35
N GLU A 54 -5.96 -5.17 -10.43
CA GLU A 54 -5.64 -3.79 -10.74
C GLU A 54 -4.18 -3.62 -11.16
N LYS A 55 -3.93 -2.59 -11.97
CA LYS A 55 -2.57 -2.17 -12.30
C LYS A 55 -2.01 -1.27 -11.20
N TYR A 56 -1.07 -1.79 -10.42
CA TYR A 56 -0.35 -1.04 -9.39
C TYR A 56 0.64 -0.04 -9.98
N TRP A 57 0.88 1.05 -9.24
CA TRP A 57 1.97 1.99 -9.52
C TRP A 57 3.35 1.50 -9.04
N GLY A 58 3.37 0.39 -8.32
CA GLY A 58 4.58 -0.30 -7.86
C GLY A 58 4.40 -1.81 -7.85
N THR A 59 5.19 -2.52 -7.06
CA THR A 59 5.11 -3.97 -6.94
C THR A 59 4.47 -4.34 -5.60
N ILE A 60 3.37 -5.08 -5.64
CA ILE A 60 2.78 -5.70 -4.45
C ILE A 60 2.95 -7.21 -4.56
N THR A 61 3.66 -7.80 -3.59
CA THR A 61 3.77 -9.25 -3.47
C THR A 61 2.74 -9.75 -2.47
N TRP A 62 1.77 -10.52 -2.97
CA TRP A 62 0.80 -11.23 -2.15
C TRP A 62 1.43 -12.53 -1.66
N LYS A 63 1.51 -12.71 -0.34
CA LYS A 63 1.88 -13.98 0.29
C LYS A 63 0.64 -14.78 0.68
#